data_AF-A0A930LV56-F1
#
_entry.id   AF-A0A930LV56-F1
#
_cell.length_a   1.000
_cell.length_b   1.000
_cell.length_c   1.000
_cell.angle_alpha   90.00
_cell.angle_beta   90.00
_cell.angle_gamma   90.00
#
_symmetry.space_group_name_H-M   'P 1'
#
loop_
_entity.id
_entity.type
_entity.pdbx_description
1 polymer ?
#
loop_
_entity_poly.entity_id
_entity_poly.type
_entity_poly.pdbx_seq_one_letter_code
_entity_poly.pdbx_strand_id
1 'polypeptide(L)'
;MKYAGKELTLENYRAILTGYPLDILDEVRSAIFDGTPIMPYIDRDPDDLHQIRLAMLETIPEPFFVLPAPILRIVRNHAHNQGNLNSFRPFLKMGLTVPVLAAVLEWTRRGYPTAGCDFRYMRETQLSLYESALAQGMDIKPYLEATISSDTALRSLLNLARPSLARAGLNEEQLHQISRAPILADLPLTRNSQADTLEALANLYATRIPDTVPGLMQQLSSQNEDGSFQYSGTQIARIQEGWEKGTLTRELLMPGLSDATVNARVLEANVANRRHKRS
;
A
#
# COMPACT_ATOMS: atom_id res chain seq x y z
N MET A 1 8.29 -25.51 40.79
CA MET A 1 8.82 -25.45 39.40
C MET A 1 9.91 -26.53 39.24
N LYS A 2 10.10 -27.14 38.07
CA LYS A 2 11.09 -28.24 37.89
C LYS A 2 12.05 -27.98 36.73
N TYR A 3 13.32 -28.37 36.89
CA TYR A 3 14.37 -28.33 35.87
C TYR A 3 15.23 -29.58 35.94
N ALA A 4 15.45 -30.26 34.80
CA ALA A 4 16.20 -31.50 34.72
C ALA A 4 15.81 -32.55 35.80
N GLY A 5 14.51 -32.67 36.09
CA GLY A 5 13.98 -33.58 37.10
C GLY A 5 14.12 -33.12 38.56
N LYS A 6 14.81 -32.01 38.83
CA LYS A 6 14.96 -31.42 40.17
C LYS A 6 13.94 -30.31 40.42
N GLU A 7 13.49 -30.19 41.66
CA GLU A 7 12.63 -29.09 42.09
C GLU A 7 13.47 -27.84 42.38
N LEU A 8 13.10 -26.73 41.74
CA LEU A 8 13.70 -25.42 41.97
C LEU A 8 12.94 -24.70 43.08
N THR A 9 13.71 -24.24 44.07
CA THR A 9 13.27 -23.50 45.26
C THR A 9 14.14 -22.26 45.43
N LEU A 10 13.71 -21.31 46.27
CA LEU A 10 14.48 -20.08 46.53
C LEU A 10 15.85 -20.38 47.16
N GLU A 11 15.96 -21.51 47.86
CA GLU A 11 17.17 -21.95 48.56
C GLU A 11 18.19 -22.62 47.63
N ASN A 12 17.74 -23.30 46.57
CA ASN A 12 18.60 -24.17 45.77
C ASN A 12 18.82 -23.74 44.31
N TYR A 13 18.05 -22.78 43.78
CA TYR A 13 18.03 -22.48 42.35
C TYR A 13 19.38 -22.04 41.80
N ARG A 14 20.16 -21.24 42.54
CA ARG A 14 21.49 -20.78 42.14
C ARG A 14 22.48 -21.93 41.98
N ALA A 15 22.42 -22.92 42.87
CA ALA A 15 23.28 -24.09 42.82
C ALA A 15 22.91 -25.01 41.66
N ILE A 16 21.62 -25.15 41.36
CA ILE A 16 21.12 -26.00 40.27
C ILE A 16 21.42 -25.37 38.90
N LEU A 17 21.27 -24.05 38.79
CA LEU A 17 21.44 -23.28 37.56
C LEU A 17 22.82 -22.63 37.47
N THR A 18 23.84 -23.33 37.99
CA THR A 18 25.23 -22.88 37.93
C THR A 18 25.65 -22.70 36.47
N GLY A 19 26.05 -21.50 36.08
CA GLY A 19 26.46 -21.16 34.71
C GLY A 19 25.52 -20.22 33.96
N TYR A 20 24.31 -19.98 34.46
CA TYR A 20 23.42 -18.96 33.90
C TYR A 20 23.80 -17.54 34.39
N PRO A 21 23.59 -16.50 33.55
CA PRO A 21 23.78 -15.09 33.94
C PRO A 21 22.91 -14.69 35.14
N LEU A 22 23.37 -13.69 35.90
CA LEU A 22 22.64 -13.18 37.07
C LEU A 22 21.22 -12.71 36.73
N ASP A 23 21.05 -12.06 35.58
CA ASP A 23 19.75 -11.53 35.13
C ASP A 23 18.73 -12.67 34.89
N ILE A 24 19.19 -13.79 34.30
CA ILE A 24 18.37 -15.00 34.14
C ILE A 24 18.01 -15.59 35.52
N LEU A 25 18.98 -15.65 36.43
CA LEU A 25 18.76 -16.17 37.79
C LEU A 25 17.75 -15.30 38.57
N ASP A 26 17.76 -13.99 38.37
CA ASP A 26 16.80 -13.08 39.01
C ASP A 26 15.38 -13.24 38.44
N GLU A 27 15.23 -13.50 37.15
CA GLU A 27 13.93 -13.85 36.56
C GLU A 27 13.44 -15.23 37.03
N VAL A 28 14.33 -16.22 37.16
CA VAL A 28 13.98 -17.53 37.76
C VAL A 28 13.51 -17.38 39.20
N ARG A 29 14.22 -16.59 40.00
CA ARG A 29 13.80 -16.29 41.39
C ARG A 29 12.41 -15.68 41.42
N SER A 30 12.15 -14.69 40.57
CA SER A 30 10.84 -14.03 40.46
C SER A 30 9.76 -15.02 40.02
N ALA A 31 10.07 -15.88 39.06
CA ALA A 31 9.15 -16.90 38.58
C ALA A 31 8.83 -17.99 39.61
N ILE A 32 9.78 -18.36 40.48
CA ILE A 32 9.53 -19.26 41.62
C ILE A 32 8.54 -18.62 42.59
N PHE A 33 8.72 -17.33 42.89
CA PHE A 33 7.83 -16.57 43.77
C PHE A 33 6.42 -16.44 43.17
N ASP A 34 6.34 -16.15 41.88
CA ASP A 34 5.09 -15.95 41.13
C ASP A 34 4.39 -17.27 40.75
N GLY A 35 5.06 -18.41 40.91
CA GLY A 35 4.53 -19.72 40.50
C GLY A 35 4.45 -19.93 38.99
N THR A 36 5.18 -19.15 38.18
CA THR A 36 5.16 -19.22 36.72
C THR A 36 6.22 -20.19 36.18
N PRO A 37 5.86 -21.25 35.44
CA PRO A 37 6.81 -22.28 35.00
C PRO A 37 7.63 -21.84 33.77
N ILE A 38 8.54 -20.88 33.94
CA ILE A 38 9.33 -20.31 32.82
C ILE A 38 10.46 -21.22 32.32
N MET A 39 10.74 -22.33 33.01
CA MET A 39 11.88 -23.21 32.69
C MET A 39 11.97 -23.71 31.24
N PRO A 40 10.87 -23.99 30.52
CA PRO A 40 10.95 -24.36 29.10
C PRO A 40 11.57 -23.27 28.21
N TYR A 41 11.68 -22.04 28.72
CA TYR A 41 12.16 -20.87 27.99
C TYR A 41 13.49 -20.33 28.53
N ILE A 42 14.15 -21.01 29.49
CA ILE A 42 15.32 -20.49 30.22
C ILE A 42 16.50 -20.08 29.33
N ASP A 43 16.62 -20.66 28.13
CA ASP A 43 17.68 -20.34 27.17
C ASP A 43 17.39 -19.09 26.32
N ARG A 44 16.27 -18.40 26.57
CA ARG A 44 15.93 -17.10 25.97
C ARG A 44 16.67 -15.97 26.68
N ASP A 45 16.76 -14.82 26.02
CA ASP A 45 17.31 -13.61 26.62
C ASP A 45 16.53 -13.18 27.88
N PRO A 46 17.17 -12.50 28.86
CA PRO A 46 16.51 -12.08 30.09
C PRO A 46 15.24 -11.26 29.88
N ASP A 47 15.25 -10.35 28.91
CA ASP A 47 14.08 -9.53 28.56
C ASP A 47 12.91 -10.38 28.05
N ASP A 48 13.19 -11.43 27.27
CA ASP A 48 12.18 -12.36 26.78
C ASP A 48 11.58 -13.17 27.92
N LEU A 49 12.43 -13.69 28.82
CA LEU A 49 11.98 -14.40 30.02
C LEU A 49 11.07 -13.54 30.89
N HIS A 50 11.47 -12.29 31.11
CA HIS A 50 10.67 -11.32 31.84
C HIS A 50 9.29 -11.13 31.20
N GLN A 51 9.24 -10.94 29.88
CA GLN A 51 7.97 -10.77 29.16
C GLN A 51 7.11 -12.05 29.17
N ILE A 52 7.72 -13.23 29.06
CA ILE A 52 7.02 -14.53 29.14
C ILE A 52 6.42 -14.73 30.52
N ARG A 53 7.18 -14.48 31.60
CA ARG A 53 6.68 -14.56 32.98
C ARG A 53 5.44 -13.69 33.17
N LEU A 54 5.52 -12.44 32.76
CA LEU A 54 4.40 -11.53 32.87
C LEU A 54 3.21 -11.93 31.98
N ALA A 55 3.47 -12.45 30.78
CA ALA A 55 2.43 -12.99 29.91
C ALA A 55 1.69 -14.17 30.55
N MET A 56 2.39 -15.06 31.27
CA MET A 56 1.78 -16.15 32.04
C MET A 56 0.87 -15.64 33.15
N LEU A 57 1.31 -14.64 33.93
CA LEU A 57 0.51 -14.01 34.98
C LEU A 57 -0.76 -13.34 34.43
N GLU A 58 -0.66 -12.78 33.22
CA GLU A 58 -1.77 -12.15 32.50
C GLU A 58 -2.63 -13.14 31.70
N THR A 59 -2.42 -14.44 31.87
CA THR A 59 -3.17 -15.52 31.21
C THR A 59 -3.10 -15.48 29.67
N ILE A 60 -2.02 -14.93 29.12
CA ILE A 60 -1.76 -14.94 27.68
C ILE A 60 -1.53 -16.40 27.22
N PRO A 61 -2.14 -16.84 26.11
CA PRO A 61 -1.96 -18.20 25.62
C PRO A 61 -0.51 -18.51 25.24
N GLU A 62 -0.05 -19.73 25.57
CA GLU A 62 1.30 -20.24 25.30
C GLU A 62 1.80 -20.05 23.85
N PRO A 63 0.97 -20.16 22.78
CA PRO A 63 1.44 -19.94 21.42
C PRO A 63 2.08 -18.58 21.15
N PHE A 64 1.85 -17.58 22.02
CA PHE A 64 2.48 -16.26 21.92
C PHE A 64 3.87 -16.20 22.57
N PHE A 65 4.26 -17.16 23.40
CA PHE A 65 5.55 -17.12 24.12
C PHE A 65 6.77 -17.33 23.22
N VAL A 66 6.54 -17.74 21.96
CA VAL A 66 7.58 -17.80 20.93
C VAL A 66 8.06 -16.40 20.51
N LEU A 67 7.24 -15.37 20.73
CA LEU A 67 7.50 -14.00 20.28
C LEU A 67 8.62 -13.34 21.09
N PRO A 68 9.42 -12.46 20.46
CA PRO A 68 10.43 -11.68 21.17
C PRO A 68 9.76 -10.61 22.05
N ALA A 69 10.47 -10.17 23.09
CA ALA A 69 10.01 -9.30 24.15
C ALA A 69 9.25 -8.06 23.66
N PRO A 70 9.74 -7.28 22.66
CA PRO A 70 9.02 -6.11 22.17
C PRO A 70 7.64 -6.45 21.61
N ILE A 71 7.50 -7.60 20.95
CA ILE A 71 6.25 -8.04 20.34
C ILE A 71 5.33 -8.65 21.39
N LEU A 72 5.86 -9.47 22.29
CA LEU A 72 5.08 -10.05 23.38
C LEU A 72 4.48 -8.95 24.28
N ARG A 73 5.21 -7.86 24.50
CA ARG A 73 4.68 -6.66 25.17
C ARG A 73 3.48 -6.04 24.44
N ILE A 74 3.50 -5.97 23.10
CA ILE A 74 2.36 -5.48 22.30
C ILE A 74 1.16 -6.41 22.48
N VAL A 75 1.37 -7.72 22.42
CA VAL A 75 0.31 -8.74 22.62
C VAL A 75 -0.32 -8.60 24.01
N ARG A 76 0.50 -8.51 25.05
CA ARG A 76 0.06 -8.32 26.44
C ARG A 76 -0.76 -7.05 26.60
N ASN A 77 -0.26 -5.92 26.11
CA ASN A 77 -0.98 -4.65 26.13
C ASN A 77 -2.31 -4.71 25.39
N HIS A 78 -2.38 -5.43 24.26
CA HIS A 78 -3.64 -5.62 23.53
C HIS A 78 -4.66 -6.42 24.36
N ALA A 79 -4.24 -7.53 24.98
CA ALA A 79 -5.10 -8.35 25.83
C ALA A 79 -5.57 -7.59 27.08
N HIS A 80 -4.70 -6.82 27.72
CA HIS A 80 -5.03 -5.99 28.87
C HIS A 80 -6.15 -4.98 28.55
N ASN A 81 -6.15 -4.44 27.33
CA ASN A 81 -7.19 -3.56 26.81
C ASN A 81 -8.41 -4.32 26.24
N GLN A 82 -8.65 -5.55 26.70
CA GLN A 82 -9.76 -6.43 26.27
C GLN A 82 -9.74 -6.76 24.77
N GLY A 83 -8.58 -6.67 24.13
CA GLY A 83 -8.38 -7.04 22.73
C GLY A 83 -8.44 -8.54 22.49
N ASN A 84 -9.06 -8.95 21.38
CA ASN A 84 -9.14 -10.35 21.00
C ASN A 84 -7.84 -10.83 20.34
N LEU A 85 -7.06 -11.61 21.10
CA LEU A 85 -5.79 -12.20 20.64
C LEU A 85 -5.93 -13.14 19.43
N ASN A 86 -7.12 -13.66 19.14
CA ASN A 86 -7.32 -14.50 17.94
C ASN A 86 -7.03 -13.74 16.64
N SER A 87 -7.16 -12.41 16.65
CA SER A 87 -6.79 -11.56 15.51
C SER A 87 -5.29 -11.61 15.17
N PHE A 88 -4.44 -11.93 16.15
CA PHE A 88 -2.98 -11.96 15.98
C PHE A 88 -2.44 -13.34 15.59
N ARG A 89 -3.20 -14.42 15.85
CA ARG A 89 -2.79 -15.80 15.59
C ARG A 89 -2.30 -16.07 14.16
N PRO A 90 -2.91 -15.50 13.10
CA PRO A 90 -2.44 -15.74 11.73
C PRO A 90 -0.99 -15.32 11.50
N PHE A 91 -0.50 -14.30 12.22
CA PHE A 91 0.81 -13.70 11.98
C PHE A 91 1.96 -14.42 12.70
N LEU A 92 1.66 -15.23 13.73
CA LEU A 92 2.68 -15.89 14.57
C LEU A 92 3.59 -16.85 13.80
N LYS A 93 3.07 -17.47 12.73
CA LYS A 93 3.79 -18.48 11.93
C LYS A 93 4.29 -17.95 10.60
N MET A 94 4.11 -16.66 10.30
CA MET A 94 4.49 -16.09 9.00
C MET A 94 6.00 -15.82 8.88
N GLY A 95 6.78 -15.87 9.97
CA GLY A 95 8.22 -15.62 9.91
C GLY A 95 8.57 -14.16 9.60
N LEU A 96 7.72 -13.22 10.03
CA LEU A 96 7.93 -11.79 9.83
C LEU A 96 9.09 -11.28 10.69
N THR A 97 9.80 -10.27 10.21
CA THR A 97 10.78 -9.54 11.02
C THR A 97 10.08 -8.80 12.15
N VAL A 98 10.81 -8.50 13.23
CA VAL A 98 10.26 -7.80 14.41
C VAL A 98 9.58 -6.46 14.03
N PRO A 99 10.19 -5.58 13.20
CA PRO A 99 9.55 -4.32 12.81
C PRO A 99 8.23 -4.52 12.04
N VAL A 100 8.23 -5.47 11.09
CA VAL A 100 7.05 -5.76 10.26
C VAL A 100 5.93 -6.37 11.11
N LEU A 101 6.26 -7.32 11.98
CA LEU A 101 5.28 -7.92 12.89
C LEU A 101 4.68 -6.87 13.83
N ALA A 102 5.51 -6.00 14.43
CA ALA A 102 5.02 -4.93 15.30
C ALA A 102 4.01 -4.03 14.59
N ALA A 103 4.31 -3.61 13.36
CA ALA A 103 3.43 -2.78 12.55
C ALA A 103 2.10 -3.49 12.22
N VAL A 104 2.16 -4.75 11.77
CA VAL A 104 0.97 -5.53 11.41
C VAL A 104 0.04 -5.75 12.62
N LEU A 105 0.61 -6.03 13.81
CA LEU A 105 -0.18 -6.15 15.04
C LEU A 105 -0.83 -4.83 15.43
N GLU A 106 -0.11 -3.71 15.28
CA GLU A 106 -0.64 -2.37 15.54
C GLU A 106 -1.75 -1.98 14.55
N TRP A 107 -1.60 -2.28 13.25
CA TRP A 107 -2.65 -2.08 12.25
C TRP A 107 -3.90 -2.90 12.56
N THR A 108 -3.70 -4.17 12.95
CA THR A 108 -4.80 -5.05 13.37
C THR A 108 -5.51 -4.50 14.61
N ARG A 109 -4.75 -3.99 15.59
CA ARG A 109 -5.29 -3.33 16.79
C ARG A 109 -6.12 -2.09 16.45
N ARG A 110 -5.73 -1.33 15.43
CA ARG A 110 -6.48 -0.16 14.93
C ARG A 110 -7.71 -0.52 14.10
N GLY A 111 -7.95 -1.80 13.83
CA GLY A 111 -9.09 -2.26 13.03
C GLY A 111 -8.88 -2.13 11.52
N TYR A 112 -7.64 -1.98 11.07
CA TYR A 112 -7.33 -1.98 9.64
C TYR A 112 -7.55 -3.39 9.03
N PRO A 113 -7.92 -3.49 7.74
CA PRO A 113 -8.20 -4.77 7.08
C PRO A 113 -6.91 -5.55 6.79
N THR A 114 -6.35 -6.20 7.81
CA THR A 114 -5.13 -7.04 7.70
C THR A 114 -5.42 -8.53 7.49
N ALA A 115 -6.69 -8.94 7.60
CA ALA A 115 -7.09 -10.33 7.46
C ALA A 115 -6.84 -10.85 6.04
N GLY A 116 -6.16 -11.99 5.92
CA GLY A 116 -5.87 -12.63 4.63
C GLY A 116 -4.78 -11.94 3.79
N CYS A 117 -4.08 -10.95 4.36
CA CYS A 117 -2.89 -10.35 3.76
C CYS A 117 -1.65 -11.21 4.02
N ASP A 118 -0.79 -11.35 3.01
CA ASP A 118 0.51 -12.00 3.13
C ASP A 118 1.63 -10.95 3.24
N PHE A 119 2.21 -10.82 4.44
CA PHE A 119 3.23 -9.82 4.74
C PHE A 119 4.66 -10.34 4.62
N ARG A 120 4.87 -11.60 4.20
CA ARG A 120 6.18 -12.26 4.24
C ARG A 120 7.28 -11.54 3.44
N TYR A 121 6.89 -10.85 2.38
CA TYR A 121 7.82 -10.13 1.50
C TYR A 121 7.89 -8.62 1.79
N MET A 122 7.16 -8.15 2.81
CA MET A 122 7.15 -6.74 3.18
C MET A 122 8.49 -6.33 3.80
N ARG A 123 9.04 -5.21 3.31
CA ARG A 123 10.25 -4.59 3.82
C ARG A 123 9.89 -3.50 4.82
N GLU A 124 10.77 -3.26 5.79
CA GLU A 124 10.57 -2.21 6.80
C GLU A 124 10.39 -0.80 6.19
N THR A 125 11.10 -0.52 5.09
CA THR A 125 10.99 0.75 4.35
C THR A 125 9.62 0.99 3.72
N GLN A 126 8.78 -0.04 3.61
CA GLN A 126 7.44 0.04 3.04
C GLN A 126 6.38 0.32 4.12
N LEU A 127 6.67 0.13 5.41
CA LEU A 127 5.66 0.19 6.48
C LEU A 127 4.84 1.49 6.49
N SER A 128 5.49 2.64 6.36
CA SER A 128 4.81 3.95 6.36
C SER A 128 3.88 4.13 5.18
N LEU A 129 4.23 3.56 4.02
CA LEU A 129 3.40 3.59 2.81
C LEU A 129 2.12 2.79 3.02
N TYR A 130 2.25 1.54 3.49
CA TYR A 130 1.11 0.65 3.72
C TYR A 130 0.22 1.14 4.87
N GLU A 131 0.80 1.71 5.94
CA GLU A 131 0.02 2.32 7.02
C GLU A 131 -0.82 3.50 6.51
N SER A 132 -0.25 4.35 5.65
CA SER A 132 -0.97 5.47 5.04
C SER A 132 -2.12 4.99 4.16
N ALA A 133 -1.91 3.92 3.38
CA ALA A 133 -2.95 3.30 2.56
C ALA A 133 -4.10 2.75 3.41
N LEU A 134 -3.79 1.98 4.45
CA LEU A 134 -4.77 1.43 5.37
C LEU A 134 -5.57 2.54 6.09
N ALA A 135 -4.89 3.61 6.51
CA ALA A 135 -5.54 4.76 7.15
C ALA A 135 -6.55 5.48 6.24
N GLN A 136 -6.34 5.43 4.91
CA GLN A 136 -7.29 5.95 3.91
C GLN A 136 -8.36 4.92 3.48
N GLY A 137 -8.41 3.74 4.12
CA GLY A 137 -9.37 2.69 3.80
C GLY A 137 -9.08 1.97 2.48
N MET A 138 -7.84 2.00 1.99
CA MET A 138 -7.44 1.28 0.79
C MET A 138 -7.24 -0.22 1.07
N ASP A 139 -7.64 -1.06 0.12
CA ASP A 139 -7.28 -2.49 0.14
C ASP A 139 -5.84 -2.67 -0.32
N ILE A 140 -4.96 -3.03 0.60
CA ILE A 140 -3.53 -3.20 0.32
C ILE A 140 -3.18 -4.59 -0.24
N LYS A 141 -4.10 -5.55 -0.17
CA LYS A 141 -3.82 -6.95 -0.53
C LYS A 141 -3.25 -7.11 -1.95
N PRO A 142 -3.79 -6.43 -2.99
CA PRO A 142 -3.24 -6.53 -4.35
C PRO A 142 -1.79 -6.04 -4.47
N TYR A 143 -1.37 -5.15 -3.57
CA TYR A 143 -0.05 -4.52 -3.63
C TYR A 143 1.00 -5.32 -2.86
N LEU A 144 0.59 -6.14 -1.89
CA LEU A 144 1.49 -7.04 -1.15
C LEU A 144 2.01 -8.18 -2.03
N GLU A 145 1.22 -8.62 -3.01
CA GLU A 145 1.56 -9.73 -3.91
C GLU A 145 2.42 -9.28 -5.09
N ALA A 146 2.27 -8.01 -5.50
CA ALA A 146 3.01 -7.44 -6.60
C ALA A 146 4.33 -6.82 -6.09
N THR A 147 5.40 -6.99 -6.86
CA THR A 147 6.77 -6.53 -6.55
C THR A 147 6.88 -5.00 -6.51
N ILE A 148 8.08 -4.40 -6.52
CA ILE A 148 8.33 -2.93 -6.42
C ILE A 148 7.37 -2.03 -7.23
N SER A 149 6.89 -2.48 -8.40
CA SER A 149 5.90 -1.75 -9.24
C SER A 149 4.53 -1.54 -8.56
N SER A 150 4.19 -2.35 -7.56
CA SER A 150 2.99 -2.16 -6.76
C SER A 150 3.09 -0.97 -5.81
N ASP A 151 4.28 -0.70 -5.27
CA ASP A 151 4.50 0.42 -4.34
C ASP A 151 4.34 1.76 -5.06
N THR A 152 4.78 1.88 -6.31
CA THR A 152 4.63 3.10 -7.12
C THR A 152 3.17 3.36 -7.49
N ALA A 153 2.41 2.31 -7.85
CA ALA A 153 0.97 2.40 -8.03
C ALA A 153 0.26 2.85 -6.74
N LEU A 154 0.59 2.24 -5.60
CA LEU A 154 0.02 2.60 -4.30
C LEU A 154 0.35 4.04 -3.89
N ARG A 155 1.61 4.47 -4.09
CA ARG A 155 2.04 5.87 -3.90
C ARG A 155 1.24 6.83 -4.75
N SER A 156 1.03 6.50 -6.02
CA SER A 156 0.26 7.35 -6.94
C SER A 156 -1.18 7.50 -6.48
N LEU A 157 -1.82 6.41 -6.06
CA LEU A 157 -3.18 6.44 -5.50
C LEU A 157 -3.29 7.26 -4.21
N LEU A 158 -2.30 7.12 -3.32
CA LEU A 158 -2.22 7.90 -2.09
C LEU A 158 -2.07 9.40 -2.36
N ASN A 159 -1.20 9.77 -3.31
CA ASN A 159 -1.02 11.16 -3.73
C ASN A 159 -2.31 11.76 -4.30
N LEU A 160 -3.10 10.94 -5.00
CA LEU A 160 -4.39 11.34 -5.54
C LEU A 160 -5.47 11.50 -4.47
N ALA A 161 -5.31 10.91 -3.28
CA ALA A 161 -6.33 10.84 -2.24
C ALA A 161 -7.69 10.34 -2.78
N ARG A 162 -7.64 9.35 -3.68
CA ARG A 162 -8.81 8.76 -4.35
C ARG A 162 -8.78 7.22 -4.24
N PRO A 163 -9.12 6.66 -3.06
CA PRO A 163 -9.18 5.20 -2.85
C PRO A 163 -10.14 4.47 -3.82
N SER A 164 -11.15 5.17 -4.35
CA SER A 164 -12.08 4.63 -5.34
C SER A 164 -11.39 4.11 -6.61
N LEU A 165 -10.28 4.74 -7.01
CA LEU A 165 -9.54 4.35 -8.21
C LEU A 165 -8.84 2.98 -8.07
N ALA A 166 -8.59 2.51 -6.85
CA ALA A 166 -8.04 1.17 -6.63
C ALA A 166 -8.96 0.07 -7.19
N ARG A 167 -10.28 0.32 -7.24
CA ARG A 167 -11.27 -0.64 -7.75
C ARG A 167 -11.41 -0.62 -9.27
N ALA A 168 -10.88 0.41 -9.95
CA ALA A 168 -10.97 0.54 -11.39
C ALA A 168 -10.00 -0.41 -12.15
N GLY A 169 -9.07 -1.06 -11.43
CA GLY A 169 -8.12 -1.99 -12.02
C GLY A 169 -7.10 -1.29 -12.93
N LEU A 170 -6.75 -0.05 -12.59
CA LEU A 170 -5.80 0.75 -13.36
C LEU A 170 -4.37 0.25 -13.16
N ASN A 171 -3.59 0.25 -14.24
CA ASN A 171 -2.17 -0.04 -14.22
C ASN A 171 -1.35 1.18 -13.75
N GLU A 172 -0.06 0.96 -13.52
CA GLU A 172 0.86 1.97 -13.00
C GLU A 172 0.97 3.20 -13.92
N GLU A 173 1.00 2.99 -15.23
CA GLU A 173 1.13 4.06 -16.21
C GLU A 173 -0.11 4.97 -16.20
N GLN A 174 -1.32 4.38 -16.18
CA GLN A 174 -2.58 5.11 -16.05
C GLN A 174 -2.60 5.95 -14.77
N LEU A 175 -2.25 5.34 -13.62
CA LEU A 175 -2.19 6.04 -12.33
C LEU A 175 -1.17 7.17 -12.31
N HIS A 176 -0.02 6.96 -12.94
CA HIS A 176 1.00 8.00 -13.08
C HIS A 176 0.47 9.21 -13.86
N GLN A 177 -0.18 8.99 -15.00
CA GLN A 177 -0.75 10.11 -15.78
C GLN A 177 -1.85 10.86 -15.02
N ILE A 178 -2.71 10.15 -14.28
CA ILE A 178 -3.74 10.77 -13.44
C ILE A 178 -3.10 11.61 -12.32
N SER A 179 -2.00 11.13 -11.72
CA SER A 179 -1.28 11.90 -10.69
C SER A 179 -0.69 13.22 -11.20
N ARG A 180 -0.35 13.31 -12.50
CA ARG A 180 0.12 14.55 -13.14
C ARG A 180 -1.00 15.56 -13.36
N ALA A 181 -2.22 15.10 -13.58
CA ALA A 181 -3.40 15.93 -13.76
C ALA A 181 -4.58 15.37 -12.92
N PRO A 182 -4.66 15.71 -11.62
CA PRO A 182 -5.64 15.12 -10.70
C PRO A 182 -7.11 15.26 -11.13
N ILE A 183 -7.42 16.25 -11.97
CA ILE A 183 -8.76 16.42 -12.56
C ILE A 183 -9.21 15.21 -13.39
N LEU A 184 -8.26 14.42 -13.92
CA LEU A 184 -8.56 13.18 -14.64
C LEU A 184 -9.15 12.10 -13.72
N ALA A 185 -8.93 12.18 -12.41
CA ALA A 185 -9.46 11.22 -11.45
C ALA A 185 -11.00 11.23 -11.35
N ASP A 186 -11.64 12.31 -11.82
CA ASP A 186 -13.09 12.46 -11.81
C ASP A 186 -13.76 11.84 -13.07
N LEU A 187 -12.96 11.32 -14.02
CA LEU A 187 -13.46 10.60 -15.19
C LEU A 187 -13.91 9.17 -14.81
N PRO A 188 -14.82 8.55 -15.59
CA PRO A 188 -15.21 7.15 -15.41
C PRO A 188 -14.09 6.19 -15.88
N LEU A 189 -12.99 6.16 -15.13
CA LEU A 189 -11.80 5.39 -15.47
C LEU A 189 -12.01 3.88 -15.27
N THR A 190 -11.52 3.10 -16.21
CA THR A 190 -11.53 1.63 -16.17
C THR A 190 -10.19 1.08 -16.63
N ARG A 191 -9.96 -0.23 -16.48
CA ARG A 191 -8.78 -0.92 -17.06
C ARG A 191 -8.58 -0.67 -18.56
N ASN A 192 -9.65 -0.33 -19.29
CA ASN A 192 -9.62 -0.08 -20.74
C ASN A 192 -9.24 1.37 -21.09
N SER A 193 -9.20 2.27 -20.11
CA SER A 193 -8.86 3.68 -20.34
C SER A 193 -7.38 3.82 -20.72
N GLN A 194 -7.10 4.15 -21.97
CA GLN A 194 -5.74 4.07 -22.52
C GLN A 194 -4.79 5.11 -21.89
N ALA A 195 -3.58 4.68 -21.52
CA ALA A 195 -2.61 5.52 -20.80
C ALA A 195 -2.07 6.69 -21.65
N ASP A 196 -1.83 6.46 -22.93
CA ASP A 196 -1.43 7.48 -23.92
C ASP A 196 -2.49 8.59 -24.07
N THR A 197 -3.76 8.21 -23.96
CA THR A 197 -4.88 9.13 -24.06
C THR A 197 -5.02 9.95 -22.77
N LEU A 198 -4.82 9.32 -21.60
CA LEU A 198 -4.72 10.03 -20.32
C LEU A 198 -3.56 11.03 -20.31
N GLU A 199 -2.41 10.65 -20.86
CA GLU A 199 -1.27 11.56 -21.01
C GLU A 199 -1.61 12.76 -21.90
N ALA A 200 -2.22 12.52 -23.08
CA ALA A 200 -2.60 13.59 -23.99
C ALA A 200 -3.63 14.55 -23.35
N LEU A 201 -4.61 14.01 -22.62
CA LEU A 201 -5.56 14.80 -21.85
C LEU A 201 -4.88 15.59 -20.73
N ALA A 202 -3.98 14.98 -19.97
CA ALA A 202 -3.22 15.65 -18.90
C ALA A 202 -2.43 16.85 -19.46
N ASN A 203 -1.75 16.65 -20.59
CA ASN A 203 -1.02 17.71 -21.28
C ASN A 203 -1.97 18.82 -21.75
N LEU A 204 -3.15 18.48 -22.28
CA LEU A 204 -4.14 19.46 -22.72
C LEU A 204 -4.72 20.28 -21.56
N TYR A 205 -5.01 19.65 -20.42
CA TYR A 205 -5.46 20.32 -19.19
C TYR A 205 -4.41 21.31 -18.63
N ALA A 206 -3.13 21.11 -18.92
CA ALA A 206 -2.08 22.05 -18.53
C ALA A 206 -2.02 23.31 -19.43
N THR A 207 -2.78 23.35 -20.53
CA THR A 207 -2.85 24.49 -21.44
C THR A 207 -4.06 25.40 -21.14
N ARG A 208 -4.14 26.56 -21.82
CA ARG A 208 -5.32 27.45 -21.79
C ARG A 208 -6.43 27.06 -22.77
N ILE A 209 -6.21 26.03 -23.59
CA ILE A 209 -7.18 25.59 -24.62
C ILE A 209 -8.55 25.28 -24.00
N PRO A 210 -8.65 24.54 -22.87
CA PRO A 210 -9.93 24.22 -22.24
C PRO A 210 -10.80 25.44 -21.91
N ASP A 211 -10.18 26.56 -21.55
CA ASP A 211 -10.88 27.79 -21.17
C ASP A 211 -11.46 28.54 -22.39
N THR A 212 -10.88 28.32 -23.56
CA THR A 212 -11.24 29.04 -24.80
C THR A 212 -12.28 28.33 -25.64
N VAL A 213 -12.43 27.01 -25.48
CA VAL A 213 -13.37 26.19 -26.25
C VAL A 213 -14.31 25.47 -25.28
N PRO A 214 -15.49 26.04 -24.99
CA PRO A 214 -16.46 25.43 -24.09
C PRO A 214 -16.84 24.01 -24.53
N GLY A 215 -16.80 23.06 -23.58
CA GLY A 215 -17.19 21.67 -23.82
C GLY A 215 -16.14 20.80 -24.53
N LEU A 216 -14.99 21.36 -24.96
CA LEU A 216 -13.94 20.59 -25.63
C LEU A 216 -13.46 19.43 -24.77
N MET A 217 -13.17 19.68 -23.49
CA MET A 217 -12.67 18.62 -22.61
C MET A 217 -13.68 17.51 -22.39
N GLN A 218 -14.97 17.85 -22.25
CA GLN A 218 -16.05 16.86 -22.14
C GLN A 218 -16.16 16.00 -23.40
N GLN A 219 -15.96 16.61 -24.57
CA GLN A 219 -15.96 15.89 -25.84
C GLN A 219 -14.74 14.96 -25.94
N LEU A 220 -13.53 15.46 -25.67
CA LEU A 220 -12.29 14.68 -25.80
C LEU A 220 -12.14 13.59 -24.74
N SER A 221 -12.78 13.75 -23.58
CA SER A 221 -12.84 12.72 -22.54
C SER A 221 -14.00 11.74 -22.70
N SER A 222 -14.76 11.81 -23.82
CA SER A 222 -15.86 10.90 -24.06
C SER A 222 -15.38 9.45 -24.20
N GLN A 223 -16.18 8.53 -23.67
CA GLN A 223 -15.86 7.11 -23.63
C GLN A 223 -17.01 6.28 -24.23
N ASN A 224 -16.67 5.06 -24.67
CA ASN A 224 -17.65 4.04 -25.06
C ASN A 224 -18.17 3.28 -23.84
N GLU A 225 -19.14 2.39 -24.05
CA GLU A 225 -19.76 1.58 -22.99
C GLU A 225 -18.76 0.69 -22.22
N ASP A 226 -17.63 0.35 -22.84
CA ASP A 226 -16.55 -0.45 -22.24
C ASP A 226 -15.53 0.39 -21.46
N GLY A 227 -15.70 1.72 -21.40
CA GLY A 227 -14.78 2.64 -20.72
C GLY A 227 -13.51 3.00 -21.51
N SER A 228 -13.44 2.63 -22.80
CA SER A 228 -12.40 3.10 -23.72
C SER A 228 -12.67 4.52 -24.20
N PHE A 229 -11.64 5.34 -24.36
CA PHE A 229 -11.80 6.70 -24.90
C PHE A 229 -12.15 6.66 -26.39
N GLN A 230 -13.04 7.56 -26.83
CA GLN A 230 -13.43 7.70 -28.24
C GLN A 230 -12.36 8.39 -29.10
N TYR A 231 -11.47 9.15 -28.46
CA TYR A 231 -10.35 9.85 -29.07
C TYR A 231 -9.05 9.16 -28.68
N SER A 232 -8.15 8.93 -29.65
CA SER A 232 -6.80 8.43 -29.37
C SER A 232 -5.91 9.55 -28.80
N GLY A 233 -4.85 9.17 -28.07
CA GLY A 233 -3.83 10.12 -27.62
C GLY A 233 -3.22 10.90 -28.79
N THR A 234 -2.96 10.23 -29.92
CA THR A 234 -2.50 10.87 -31.17
C THR A 234 -3.47 11.95 -31.65
N GLN A 235 -4.77 11.66 -31.67
CA GLN A 235 -5.78 12.60 -32.15
C GLN A 235 -5.84 13.84 -31.25
N ILE A 236 -5.83 13.66 -29.93
CA ILE A 236 -5.84 14.77 -28.96
C ILE A 236 -4.60 15.66 -29.12
N ALA A 237 -3.41 15.07 -29.26
CA ALA A 237 -2.18 15.81 -29.50
C ALA A 237 -2.24 16.66 -30.79
N ARG A 238 -2.88 16.13 -31.85
CA ARG A 238 -3.07 16.86 -33.11
C ARG A 238 -4.11 17.97 -33.03
N ILE A 239 -5.15 17.79 -32.22
CA ILE A 239 -6.12 18.86 -31.93
C ILE A 239 -5.42 20.02 -31.20
N GLN A 240 -4.59 19.70 -30.20
CA GLN A 240 -3.77 20.70 -29.51
C GLN A 240 -2.88 21.47 -30.49
N GLU A 241 -2.10 20.75 -31.32
CA GLU A 241 -1.22 21.37 -32.32
C GLU A 241 -2.00 22.25 -33.31
N GLY A 242 -3.16 21.76 -33.79
CA GLY A 242 -4.01 22.49 -34.71
C GLY A 242 -4.55 23.77 -34.08
N TRP A 243 -4.91 23.75 -32.80
CA TRP A 243 -5.34 24.94 -32.08
C TRP A 243 -4.19 25.96 -31.93
N GLU A 244 -3.02 25.51 -31.48
CA GLU A 244 -1.84 26.37 -31.29
C GLU A 244 -1.40 27.07 -32.60
N LYS A 245 -1.62 26.41 -33.75
CA LYS A 245 -1.26 26.93 -35.08
C LYS A 245 -2.40 27.67 -35.78
N GLY A 246 -3.60 27.73 -35.19
CA GLY A 246 -4.80 28.29 -35.82
C GLY A 246 -5.25 27.50 -37.06
N THR A 247 -5.00 26.19 -37.09
CA THR A 247 -5.37 25.26 -38.17
C THR A 247 -6.37 24.20 -37.74
N LEU A 248 -6.96 24.32 -36.55
CA LEU A 248 -7.97 23.40 -36.05
C LEU A 248 -9.23 23.42 -36.93
N THR A 249 -9.60 22.27 -37.47
CA THR A 249 -10.81 22.10 -38.29
C THR A 249 -11.87 21.29 -37.54
N ARG A 250 -13.15 21.48 -37.89
CA ARG A 250 -14.26 20.71 -37.32
C ARG A 250 -14.12 19.20 -37.58
N GLU A 251 -13.52 18.83 -38.71
CA GLU A 251 -13.26 17.44 -39.08
C GLU A 251 -12.28 16.76 -38.12
N LEU A 252 -11.25 17.46 -37.64
CA LEU A 252 -10.30 16.90 -36.65
C LEU A 252 -10.95 16.60 -35.29
N LEU A 253 -12.09 17.23 -35.00
CA LEU A 253 -12.88 16.98 -33.79
C LEU A 253 -13.83 15.78 -33.95
N MET A 254 -13.87 15.09 -35.09
CA MET A 254 -14.71 13.90 -35.26
C MET A 254 -14.07 12.68 -34.58
N PRO A 255 -14.79 11.96 -33.69
CA PRO A 255 -14.26 10.76 -33.05
C PRO A 255 -14.06 9.62 -34.06
N GLY A 256 -13.17 8.68 -33.74
CA GLY A 256 -12.96 7.45 -34.53
C GLY A 256 -12.19 7.63 -35.85
N LEU A 257 -11.53 8.77 -36.05
CA LEU A 257 -10.60 8.94 -37.18
C LEU A 257 -9.35 8.08 -36.95
N SER A 258 -8.86 7.43 -38.02
CA SER A 258 -7.58 6.73 -37.94
C SER A 258 -6.44 7.74 -37.78
N ASP A 259 -5.39 7.37 -37.05
CA ASP A 259 -4.19 8.21 -36.86
C ASP A 259 -3.58 8.66 -38.20
N ALA A 260 -3.62 7.81 -39.23
CA ALA A 260 -3.18 8.16 -40.58
C ALA A 260 -4.03 9.28 -41.20
N THR A 261 -5.35 9.19 -41.05
CA THR A 261 -6.29 10.22 -41.52
C THR A 261 -6.08 11.53 -40.77
N VAL A 262 -5.96 11.49 -39.44
CA VAL A 262 -5.71 12.69 -38.62
C VAL A 262 -4.42 13.39 -39.07
N ASN A 263 -3.33 12.63 -39.22
CA ASN A 263 -2.04 13.18 -39.63
C ASN A 263 -2.08 13.80 -41.04
N ALA A 264 -2.74 13.15 -42.01
CA ALA A 264 -2.89 13.68 -43.36
C ALA A 264 -3.61 15.03 -43.36
N ARG A 265 -4.70 15.15 -42.59
CA ARG A 265 -5.50 16.38 -42.50
C ARG A 265 -4.75 17.54 -41.85
N VAL A 266 -4.01 17.27 -40.77
CA VAL A 266 -3.16 18.29 -40.13
C VAL A 266 -2.11 18.81 -41.10
N LEU A 267 -1.51 17.92 -41.91
CA LEU A 267 -0.54 18.31 -42.93
C LEU A 267 -1.16 19.21 -44.00
N GLU A 268 -2.34 18.85 -44.53
CA GLU A 268 -3.09 19.66 -45.50
C GLU A 268 -3.39 21.06 -44.96
N ALA A 269 -3.91 21.15 -43.73
CA ALA A 269 -4.24 22.41 -43.09
C ALA A 269 -3.00 23.29 -42.84
N ASN A 270 -1.88 22.69 -42.44
CA ASN A 270 -0.61 23.39 -42.26
C ASN A 270 -0.04 23.92 -43.59
N VAL A 271 -0.16 23.16 -44.69
CA VAL A 271 0.25 23.62 -46.02
C VAL A 271 -0.61 24.78 -46.50
N ALA A 272 -1.94 24.70 -46.31
CA ALA A 272 -2.86 25.78 -46.67
C ALA A 272 -2.57 27.08 -45.91
N ASN A 273 -2.33 27.00 -44.60
CA ASN A 273 -2.03 28.16 -43.77
C ASN A 273 -0.67 28.81 -44.14
N ARG A 274 0.35 27.99 -44.50
CA ARG A 274 1.63 28.51 -45.01
C ARG A 274 1.50 29.23 -46.34
N ARG A 275 0.58 28.79 -47.21
CA ARG A 275 0.30 29.48 -48.49
C ARG A 275 -0.37 30.84 -48.22
N HIS A 276 -1.32 30.90 -47.30
CA HIS A 276 -1.98 32.17 -46.93
C HIS A 276 -1.07 33.18 -46.22
N LYS A 277 -0.09 32.73 -45.43
CA LYS A 277 0.89 33.64 -44.79
C LYS A 277 1.97 34.18 -45.75
N ARG A 278 2.05 33.64 -46.98
CA ARG A 278 3.03 34.05 -48.00
C ARG A 278 2.42 34.90 -49.13
N SER A 279 1.09 35.01 -49.17
CA SER A 279 0.34 35.92 -50.05
C SER A 279 0.03 37.22 -49.33
#